data_AF-A0A4U7EG36-F1
#
_entry.id   AF-A0A4U7EG36-F1
#
_cell.length_a   1.000
_cell.length_b   1.000
_cell.length_c   1.000
_cell.angle_alpha   90.00
_cell.angle_beta   90.00
_cell.angle_gamma   90.00
#
_symmetry.space_group_name_H-M   'P 1'
#
loop_
_entity.id
_entity.type
_entity.pdbx_description
1 polymer ?
#
loop_
_entity_poly.entity_id
_entity_poly.type
_entity_poly.pdbx_seq_one_letter_code
_entity_poly.pdbx_strand_id
1 'polypeptide(L)' 'MAPHHFYVGVVLSLFGFASIWPYYPATGASFAFIGLLVALDDVIEHMTPYPTPLDQVWKRIVYPLLYE' A
#
# COMPACT_ATOMS: atom_id res chain seq x y z
N MET A 1 -10.45 10.43 -10.26
CA MET A 1 -9.53 10.98 -9.23
C MET A 1 -8.14 10.41 -9.52
N ALA A 2 -7.07 11.14 -9.20
CA ALA A 2 -5.71 10.67 -9.49
C ALA A 2 -5.30 9.54 -8.52
N PRO A 3 -4.35 8.65 -8.91
CA PRO A 3 -3.78 7.65 -8.02
C PRO A 3 -3.22 8.33 -6.78
N HIS A 4 -3.80 8.07 -5.62
CA HIS A 4 -3.54 8.88 -4.41
C HIS A 4 -2.63 8.15 -3.43
N HIS A 5 -2.72 6.81 -3.36
CA HIS A 5 -1.81 6.01 -2.55
C HIS A 5 -0.70 5.32 -3.36
N PHE A 6 -0.75 5.36 -4.71
CA PHE A 6 0.28 4.80 -5.57
C PHE A 6 1.70 5.25 -5.22
N TYR A 7 1.92 6.56 -5.11
CA TYR A 7 3.25 7.12 -4.83
C TYR A 7 3.76 6.70 -3.45
N VAL A 8 2.86 6.57 -2.46
CA VAL A 8 3.19 6.08 -1.13
C VAL A 8 3.67 4.63 -1.19
N GLY A 9 2.96 3.78 -1.92
CA GLY A 9 3.35 2.38 -2.13
C GLY A 9 4.71 2.24 -2.83
N VAL A 10 4.93 3.01 -3.90
CA VAL A 10 6.22 3.01 -4.64
C VAL A 10 7.37 3.47 -3.77
N VAL A 11 7.22 4.57 -3.04
CA VAL A 11 8.27 5.09 -2.15
C VAL A 11 8.57 4.09 -1.03
N LEU A 12 7.54 3.51 -0.40
CA LEU A 12 7.71 2.50 0.64
C LEU A 12 8.45 1.28 0.09
N SER A 13 8.10 0.85 -1.13
CA SER A 13 8.71 -0.32 -1.76
C SER A 13 10.20 -0.09 -2.03
N LEU A 14 10.52 1.04 -2.67
CA LEU A 14 11.89 1.42 -3.01
C LEU A 14 12.73 1.69 -1.76
N PHE A 15 12.17 2.34 -0.75
CA PHE A 15 12.88 2.60 0.51
C PHE A 15 13.20 1.29 1.25
N GLY A 16 12.23 0.38 1.37
CA GLY A 16 12.44 -0.93 1.97
C GLY A 16 13.55 -1.72 1.28
N PHE A 17 13.54 -1.73 -0.06
CA PHE A 17 14.55 -2.40 -0.86
C PHE A 17 15.93 -1.71 -0.78
N ALA A 18 16.00 -0.42 -1.05
CA ALA A 18 17.28 0.27 -1.22
C ALA A 18 17.97 0.62 0.12
N SER A 19 17.18 0.93 1.15
CA SER A 19 17.72 1.49 2.41
C SER A 19 17.72 0.50 3.56
N ILE A 20 16.70 -0.36 3.66
CA ILE A 20 16.56 -1.29 4.80
C ILE A 20 17.19 -2.64 4.48
N TRP A 21 16.91 -3.19 3.30
CA TRP A 21 17.34 -4.54 2.91
C TRP A 21 18.85 -4.79 3.09
N PRO A 22 19.77 -3.86 2.75
CA PRO A 22 21.21 -4.11 2.90
C PRO A 22 21.65 -4.40 4.34
N TYR A 23 20.92 -3.89 5.33
CA TYR A 23 21.25 -4.02 6.76
C TYR A 23 20.32 -5.02 7.47
N TYR A 24 19.05 -5.07 7.07
CA TYR A 24 18.01 -5.91 7.66
C TYR A 24 17.18 -6.57 6.54
N PRO A 25 17.65 -7.67 5.94
CA PRO A 25 17.07 -8.22 4.72
C PRO A 25 15.60 -8.63 4.85
N ALA A 26 15.24 -9.31 5.95
CA ALA A 26 13.85 -9.75 6.17
C ALA A 26 12.91 -8.55 6.29
N THR A 27 13.28 -7.54 7.09
CA THR A 27 12.51 -6.32 7.27
C THR A 27 12.41 -5.54 5.96
N GLY A 28 13.53 -5.32 5.27
CA GLY A 28 13.55 -4.60 4.00
C GLY A 28 12.69 -5.27 2.92
N ALA A 29 12.73 -6.61 2.84
CA ALA A 29 11.87 -7.37 1.94
C ALA A 29 10.38 -7.23 2.30
N SER A 30 10.02 -7.27 3.58
CA SER A 30 8.64 -7.04 4.02
C SER A 30 8.13 -5.65 3.63
N PHE A 31 8.94 -4.61 3.85
CA PHE A 31 8.60 -3.24 3.45
C PHE A 31 8.48 -3.10 1.93
N ALA A 32 9.44 -3.69 1.19
CA ALA A 32 9.43 -3.70 -0.26
C ALA A 32 8.13 -4.33 -0.81
N PHE A 33 7.74 -5.47 -0.26
CA PHE A 33 6.58 -6.24 -0.67
C PHE A 33 5.27 -5.54 -0.31
N ILE A 34 5.12 -5.05 0.92
CA ILE A 34 3.92 -4.32 1.36
C ILE A 34 3.73 -3.05 0.50
N GLY A 35 4.80 -2.29 0.27
CA GLY A 35 4.72 -1.10 -0.60
C GLY A 35 4.25 -1.43 -2.01
N LEU A 36 4.72 -2.55 -2.58
CA LEU A 36 4.27 -3.01 -3.89
C LEU A 36 2.79 -3.37 -3.90
N LEU A 37 2.29 -4.06 -2.86
CA LEU A 37 0.87 -4.39 -2.74
C LEU A 37 -0.01 -3.13 -2.62
N VAL A 38 0.43 -2.12 -1.88
CA VAL A 38 -0.29 -0.84 -1.77
C VAL A 38 -0.35 -0.11 -3.12
N ALA A 39 0.77 -0.06 -3.85
CA ALA A 39 0.81 0.54 -5.17
C ALA A 39 -0.08 -0.21 -6.17
N LEU A 40 -0.09 -1.55 -6.11
CA LEU A 40 -0.92 -2.39 -6.95
C LEU A 40 -2.41 -2.24 -6.63
N ASP A 41 -2.77 -2.15 -5.34
CA ASP A 41 -4.15 -1.92 -4.88
C ASP A 41 -4.71 -0.63 -5.47
N ASP A 42 -3.99 0.51 -5.31
CA ASP A 42 -4.41 1.81 -5.85
C ASP A 42 -4.55 1.79 -7.38
N VAL A 43 -3.65 1.08 -8.08
CA VAL A 43 -3.76 0.89 -9.54
C VAL A 43 -5.01 0.10 -9.94
N ILE A 44 -5.31 -1.00 -9.25
CA ILE A 44 -6.49 -1.82 -9.54
C ILE A 44 -7.77 -1.04 -9.24
N GLU A 45 -7.79 -0.27 -8.16
CA GLU A 45 -8.92 0.59 -7.78
C GLU A 45 -9.23 1.63 -8.86
N HIS A 46 -8.18 2.18 -9.50
CA HIS A 46 -8.35 3.20 -10.55
C HIS A 46 -8.58 2.62 -11.95
N MET A 47 -8.10 1.40 -12.20
CA MET A 47 -8.25 0.76 -13.51
C MET A 47 -9.50 -0.12 -13.62
N THR A 48 -10.14 -0.49 -12.50
CA THR A 48 -11.26 -1.43 -12.48
C THR A 48 -12.43 -0.92 -11.62
N PRO A 49 -13.66 -1.38 -11.87
CA PRO A 49 -14.81 -1.06 -11.01
C PRO A 49 -14.88 -1.95 -9.75
N TYR A 50 -13.88 -2.79 -9.50
CA TYR A 50 -13.90 -3.73 -8.38
C TYR A 50 -13.35 -3.06 -7.11
N PRO A 51 -14.04 -3.22 -5.96
CA PRO A 51 -13.54 -2.72 -4.69
C PRO A 51 -12.30 -3.50 -4.27
N THR A 52 -11.21 -2.79 -4.04
CA THR A 52 -9.93 -3.39 -3.68
C THR A 52 -9.89 -3.77 -2.19
N PRO A 53 -9.01 -4.71 -1.79
CA PRO A 53 -8.88 -5.10 -0.39
C PRO A 53 -8.64 -3.93 0.56
N LEU A 54 -7.79 -2.96 0.20
CA LEU A 54 -7.49 -1.81 1.05
C LEU A 54 -8.72 -0.90 1.24
N ASP A 55 -9.49 -0.67 0.16
CA ASP A 55 -10.76 0.06 0.21
C ASP A 55 -11.79 -0.61 1.13
N GLN A 56 -11.88 -1.95 1.09
CA GLN A 56 -12.77 -2.69 1.98
C GLN A 56 -12.35 -2.61 3.44
N VAL A 57 -11.04 -2.68 3.74
CA VAL A 57 -10.52 -2.50 5.10
C VAL A 57 -10.84 -1.10 5.62
N TRP A 58 -10.65 -0.08 4.79
CA TRP A 58 -10.99 1.29 5.14
C TRP A 58 -12.48 1.44 5.47
N LYS A 59 -13.36 1.04 4.56
CA LYS A 59 -14.82 1.21 4.70
C LYS A 59 -15.43 0.41 5.85
N ARG A 60 -14.93 -0.80 6.11
CA ARG A 60 -15.55 -1.72 7.07
C ARG A 60 -14.96 -1.65 8.47
N ILE A 61 -13.70 -1.23 8.60
CA ILE A 61 -12.98 -1.30 9.87
C ILE A 61 -12.52 0.09 10.29
N VAL A 62 -11.71 0.76 9.46
CA VAL A 62 -11.03 1.99 9.88
C VAL A 62 -11.99 3.19 9.96
N TYR A 63 -12.81 3.38 8.93
CA TYR A 63 -13.73 4.50 8.86
C TYR A 63 -14.75 4.52 10.01
N PRO A 64 -15.43 3.41 10.35
CA PRO A 64 -16.28 3.39 11.54
C PRO A 64 -15.50 3.77 12.80
N LEU A 65 -14.36 3.13 13.08
CA LEU A 65 -13.59 3.39 14.31
C LEU A 65 -13.10 4.83 14.49
N LEU A 66 -12.83 5.55 13.41
CA LEU A 66 -12.32 6.93 13.46
C LEU A 66 -13.43 7.99 13.56
N TYR A 67 -14.64 7.66 13.13
CA TYR A 67 -15.74 8.62 12.96
C TYR A 67 -17.03 8.21 13.70
N GLU A 68 -16.93 7.31 14.69
CA GLU A 68 -17.97 7.11 15.73
C GLU A 68 -18.00 8.25 16.75
#